data_AF-A0A955NIV3-F1
#
_entry.id   AF-A0A955NIV3-F1
#
_cell.length_a   1.000
_cell.length_b   1.000
_cell.length_c   1.000
_cell.angle_alpha   90.00
_cell.angle_beta   90.00
_cell.angle_gamma   90.00
#
_symmetry.space_group_name_H-M   'P 1'
#
loop_
_entity.id
_entity.type
_entity.pdbx_description
1 polymer ?
#
loop_
_entity_poly.entity_id
_entity_poly.type
_entity_poly.pdbx_seq_one_letter_code
_entity_poly.pdbx_strand_id
1 'polypeptide(L)'
;KAYELVHKIDPVHPSYLVITDPRVYQTFGRCCDVLAIDTYPISKKFPINDVGANIAKAYSESDGDLPVWHCGQLFAWPSDRVPTPEENRFMNYLALMDGAKGLLWYAMNWYGKSLEDQAPELWEAHLNLILEIKSLERFFIAPGFGKELKVKDPHGVIRANLKATPKGERLILALNSSTESRSEAVIPVQGNTAEVVGENRTVPIEAGTLKDRFEPLSVHLYLVR
;
A
#
# COMPACT_ATOMS: atom_id res chain seq x y z
N LYS A 1 1.50 -30.95 0.04
CA LYS A 1 1.46 -31.87 -1.12
C LYS A 1 1.67 -31.18 -2.46
N ALA A 2 0.77 -30.30 -2.94
CA ALA A 2 0.98 -29.60 -4.23
C ALA A 2 2.22 -28.68 -4.19
N TYR A 3 2.32 -27.81 -3.19
CA TYR A 3 3.49 -26.95 -2.95
C TYR A 3 4.80 -27.74 -2.92
N GLU A 4 4.90 -28.77 -2.06
CA GLU A 4 6.09 -29.62 -1.93
C GLU A 4 6.50 -30.28 -3.26
N LEU A 5 5.53 -30.71 -4.08
CA LEU A 5 5.80 -31.32 -5.37
C LEU A 5 6.37 -30.28 -6.36
N VAL A 6 5.75 -29.10 -6.45
CA VAL A 6 6.21 -28.02 -7.32
C VAL A 6 7.62 -27.58 -6.91
N HIS A 7 7.82 -27.31 -5.62
CA HIS A 7 9.10 -26.88 -5.08
C HIS A 7 10.21 -27.93 -5.28
N LYS A 8 9.88 -29.22 -5.21
CA LYS A 8 10.83 -30.30 -5.51
C LYS A 8 11.27 -30.32 -6.99
N ILE A 9 10.37 -30.00 -7.91
CA ILE A 9 10.63 -30.01 -9.35
C ILE A 9 11.34 -28.72 -9.80
N ASP A 10 10.96 -27.59 -9.20
CA ASP A 10 11.50 -26.26 -9.51
C ASP A 10 11.77 -25.48 -8.21
N PRO A 11 12.93 -25.70 -7.57
CA PRO A 11 13.24 -25.06 -6.29
C PRO A 11 13.70 -23.60 -6.40
N VAL A 12 13.89 -23.09 -7.63
CA VAL A 12 14.47 -21.76 -7.85
C VAL A 12 13.44 -20.68 -8.14
N HIS A 13 12.24 -21.03 -8.61
CA HIS A 13 11.16 -20.08 -8.85
C HIS A 13 10.17 -20.06 -7.67
N PRO A 14 9.85 -18.88 -7.11
CA PRO A 14 8.91 -18.80 -5.99
C PRO A 14 7.48 -19.08 -6.44
N SER A 15 6.76 -19.81 -5.61
CA SER A 15 5.32 -19.98 -5.70
C SER A 15 4.61 -18.98 -4.80
N TYR A 16 3.48 -18.45 -5.27
CA TYR A 16 2.64 -17.57 -4.47
C TYR A 16 1.19 -18.05 -4.47
N LEU A 17 0.48 -17.76 -3.37
CA LEU A 17 -0.97 -17.98 -3.26
C LEU A 17 -1.66 -16.64 -3.04
N VAL A 18 -2.76 -16.41 -3.73
CA VAL A 18 -3.66 -15.27 -3.49
C VAL A 18 -4.79 -15.74 -2.57
N ILE A 19 -4.95 -15.12 -1.40
CA ILE A 19 -5.94 -15.52 -0.39
C ILE A 19 -6.74 -14.33 0.13
N THR A 20 -8.06 -14.45 -0.01
CA THR A 20 -9.02 -13.41 0.41
C THR A 20 -9.53 -13.61 1.82
N ASP A 21 -9.47 -14.84 2.33
CA ASP A 21 -10.00 -15.20 3.65
C ASP A 21 -8.91 -15.12 4.73
N PRO A 22 -8.94 -14.13 5.63
CA PRO A 22 -7.94 -13.97 6.67
C PRO A 22 -7.96 -15.06 7.76
N ARG A 23 -8.92 -15.99 7.73
CA ARG A 23 -8.98 -17.11 8.69
C ARG A 23 -8.00 -18.24 8.35
N VAL A 24 -7.45 -18.23 7.13
CA VAL A 24 -6.58 -19.31 6.65
C VAL A 24 -5.14 -18.90 6.44
N TYR A 25 -4.72 -17.67 6.81
CA TYR A 25 -3.33 -17.23 6.60
C TYR A 25 -2.33 -18.11 7.37
N GLN A 26 -2.59 -18.40 8.64
CA GLN A 26 -1.71 -19.28 9.44
C GLN A 26 -1.68 -20.75 8.96
N THR A 27 -2.67 -21.20 8.18
CA THR A 27 -2.80 -22.59 7.72
C THR A 27 -2.49 -22.71 6.23
N PHE A 28 -3.52 -22.57 5.40
CA PHE A 28 -3.40 -22.67 3.94
C PHE A 28 -2.47 -21.60 3.35
N GLY A 29 -2.44 -20.40 3.93
CA GLY A 29 -1.57 -19.30 3.51
C GLY A 29 -0.08 -19.57 3.68
N ARG A 30 0.30 -20.60 4.44
CA ARG A 30 1.70 -21.04 4.55
C ARG A 30 2.13 -22.04 3.48
N CYS A 31 1.24 -22.42 2.56
CA CYS A 31 1.54 -23.38 1.50
C CYS A 31 2.14 -22.72 0.24
N CYS A 32 3.01 -21.73 0.43
CA CYS A 32 3.65 -20.95 -0.63
C CYS A 32 4.93 -20.26 -0.14
N ASP A 33 5.73 -19.74 -1.08
CA ASP A 33 6.92 -18.95 -0.77
C ASP A 33 6.56 -17.46 -0.55
N VAL A 34 5.44 -17.01 -1.11
CA VAL A 34 4.92 -15.65 -0.99
C VAL A 34 3.41 -15.67 -0.79
N LEU A 35 2.92 -15.02 0.27
CA LEU A 35 1.49 -14.90 0.53
C LEU A 35 0.96 -13.59 -0.06
N ALA A 36 0.14 -13.66 -1.10
CA ALA A 36 -0.53 -12.51 -1.69
C ALA A 36 -1.95 -12.35 -1.12
N ILE A 37 -2.31 -11.12 -0.73
CA ILE A 37 -3.57 -10.82 -0.08
C ILE A 37 -4.45 -9.99 -1.01
N ASP A 38 -5.61 -10.52 -1.38
CA ASP A 38 -6.66 -9.79 -2.08
C ASP A 38 -7.76 -9.33 -1.13
N THR A 39 -7.77 -8.02 -0.89
CA THR A 39 -8.85 -7.32 -0.20
C THR A 39 -9.46 -6.35 -1.20
N TYR A 40 -10.73 -6.58 -1.57
CA TYR A 40 -11.45 -5.83 -2.61
C TYR A 40 -12.64 -5.05 -2.00
N PRO A 41 -12.37 -3.93 -1.31
CA PRO A 41 -13.39 -3.20 -0.56
C PRO A 41 -14.30 -2.35 -1.45
N ILE A 42 -13.90 -2.02 -2.68
CA ILE A 42 -14.65 -1.08 -3.51
C ILE A 42 -16.01 -1.67 -3.89
N SER A 43 -17.05 -0.87 -3.68
CA SER A 43 -18.47 -1.24 -3.82
C SER A 43 -18.92 -2.38 -2.88
N LYS A 44 -18.10 -2.79 -1.92
CA LYS A 44 -18.49 -3.74 -0.87
C LYS A 44 -18.82 -3.00 0.42
N LYS A 45 -19.42 -3.74 1.37
CA LYS A 45 -19.74 -3.25 2.72
C LYS A 45 -18.55 -3.32 3.69
N PHE A 46 -17.33 -3.49 3.17
CA PHE A 46 -16.11 -3.63 3.97
C PHE A 46 -15.31 -2.32 3.93
N PRO A 47 -14.72 -1.88 5.05
CA PRO A 47 -13.87 -0.69 5.08
C PRO A 47 -12.69 -0.78 4.12
N ILE A 48 -12.37 0.32 3.42
CA ILE A 48 -11.16 0.39 2.58
C ILE A 48 -9.86 0.17 3.38
N ASN A 49 -9.89 0.49 4.68
CA ASN A 49 -8.78 0.26 5.60
C ASN A 49 -8.47 -1.23 5.86
N ASP A 50 -9.40 -2.14 5.54
CA ASP A 50 -9.16 -3.58 5.67
C ASP A 50 -8.04 -4.05 4.74
N VAL A 51 -7.75 -3.32 3.66
CA VAL A 51 -6.60 -3.60 2.78
C VAL A 51 -5.31 -3.63 3.58
N GLY A 52 -5.07 -2.61 4.41
CA GLY A 52 -3.90 -2.55 5.26
C GLY A 52 -3.97 -3.54 6.42
N ALA A 53 -5.12 -3.64 7.07
CA ALA A 53 -5.31 -4.54 8.22
C ALA A 53 -5.06 -6.01 7.87
N ASN A 54 -5.51 -6.47 6.69
CA ASN A 54 -5.29 -7.84 6.25
C ASN A 54 -3.82 -8.10 5.86
N ILE A 55 -3.10 -7.11 5.34
CA ILE A 55 -1.65 -7.22 5.11
C ILE A 55 -0.90 -7.38 6.44
N ALA A 56 -1.18 -6.50 7.41
CA ALA A 56 -0.56 -6.58 8.74
C ALA A 56 -0.89 -7.91 9.44
N LYS A 57 -2.12 -8.39 9.30
CA LYS A 57 -2.57 -9.68 9.81
C LYS A 57 -1.82 -10.85 9.15
N ALA A 58 -1.67 -10.85 7.83
CA ALA A 58 -0.94 -11.88 7.12
C ALA A 58 0.53 -11.96 7.57
N TYR A 59 1.18 -10.83 7.85
CA TYR A 59 2.51 -10.81 8.45
C TYR A 59 2.52 -11.42 9.85
N SER A 60 1.58 -11.01 10.70
CA SER A 60 1.44 -11.54 12.06
C SER A 60 1.23 -13.05 12.08
N GLU A 61 0.40 -13.58 11.18
CA GLU A 61 0.06 -15.01 11.12
C GLU A 61 1.08 -15.87 10.34
N SER A 62 1.98 -15.23 9.59
CA SER A 62 3.12 -15.90 8.97
C SER A 62 4.37 -15.88 9.86
N ASP A 63 4.26 -15.40 11.11
CA ASP A 63 5.38 -15.20 12.04
C ASP A 63 6.50 -14.30 11.47
N GLY A 64 6.19 -13.51 10.43
CA GLY A 64 7.18 -12.73 9.69
C GLY A 64 8.10 -13.55 8.78
N ASP A 65 7.85 -14.86 8.63
CA ASP A 65 8.70 -15.76 7.83
C ASP A 65 8.41 -15.68 6.33
N LEU A 66 7.25 -15.17 5.94
CA LEU A 66 6.82 -15.08 4.55
C LEU A 66 6.74 -13.61 4.10
N PRO A 67 7.29 -13.26 2.92
CA PRO A 67 6.96 -12.00 2.30
C PRO A 67 5.46 -11.97 1.96
N VAL A 68 4.80 -10.86 2.27
CA VAL A 68 3.40 -10.64 1.93
C VAL A 68 3.29 -9.66 0.76
N TRP A 69 2.49 -10.02 -0.24
CA TRP A 69 2.17 -9.16 -1.39
C TRP A 69 0.73 -8.65 -1.28
N HIS A 70 0.47 -7.50 -1.90
CA HIS A 70 -0.87 -6.98 -2.08
C HIS A 70 -1.37 -7.30 -3.49
N CYS A 71 -2.51 -7.98 -3.57
CA CYS A 71 -3.28 -8.16 -4.79
C CYS A 71 -4.39 -7.09 -4.80
N GLY A 72 -4.13 -5.96 -5.47
CA GLY A 72 -5.00 -4.79 -5.45
C GLY A 72 -6.20 -4.89 -6.38
N GLN A 73 -7.33 -4.31 -5.96
CA GLN A 73 -8.53 -4.19 -6.79
C GLN A 73 -8.30 -3.14 -7.88
N LEU A 74 -8.43 -3.56 -9.14
CA LEU A 74 -8.36 -2.73 -10.33
C LEU A 74 -9.49 -3.08 -11.31
N PHE A 75 -10.60 -3.58 -10.77
CA PHE A 75 -11.76 -4.06 -11.51
C PHE A 75 -13.07 -3.76 -10.76
N ALA A 76 -14.19 -4.03 -11.42
CA ALA A 76 -15.53 -4.01 -10.83
C ALA A 76 -16.20 -5.38 -10.94
N TRP A 77 -16.91 -5.80 -9.89
CA TRP A 77 -17.87 -6.90 -10.02
C TRP A 77 -19.07 -6.47 -10.88
N PRO A 78 -19.88 -7.42 -11.38
CA PRO A 78 -21.14 -7.06 -12.03
C PRO A 78 -21.99 -6.15 -11.14
N SER A 79 -22.44 -5.02 -11.69
CA SER A 79 -23.21 -3.96 -11.02
C SER A 79 -22.45 -3.07 -10.02
N ASP A 80 -21.14 -3.27 -9.85
CA ASP A 80 -20.28 -2.41 -9.03
C ASP A 80 -19.56 -1.35 -9.89
N ARG A 81 -18.82 -0.45 -9.24
CA ARG A 81 -17.91 0.48 -9.93
C ARG A 81 -16.46 0.03 -9.77
N VAL A 82 -15.60 0.51 -10.67
CA VAL A 82 -14.15 0.44 -10.48
C VAL A 82 -13.71 1.39 -9.34
N PRO A 83 -12.52 1.20 -8.75
CA PRO A 83 -11.92 2.18 -7.84
C PRO A 83 -11.80 3.56 -8.50
N THR A 84 -11.85 4.63 -7.71
CA THR A 84 -11.37 5.93 -8.20
C THR A 84 -9.83 5.94 -8.23
N PRO A 85 -9.19 6.86 -8.98
CA PRO A 85 -7.74 7.06 -8.92
C PRO A 85 -7.21 7.22 -7.49
N GLU A 86 -7.91 7.97 -6.64
CA GLU A 86 -7.55 8.24 -5.24
C GLU A 86 -7.64 6.97 -4.40
N GLU A 87 -8.72 6.20 -4.53
CA GLU A 87 -8.86 4.91 -3.83
C GLU A 87 -7.79 3.92 -4.26
N ASN A 88 -7.49 3.83 -5.56
CA ASN A 88 -6.42 2.98 -6.08
C ASN A 88 -5.06 3.39 -5.48
N ARG A 89 -4.73 4.68 -5.51
CA ARG A 89 -3.47 5.17 -4.92
C ARG A 89 -3.41 4.92 -3.41
N PHE A 90 -4.50 5.19 -2.70
CA PHE A 90 -4.63 4.95 -1.26
C PHE A 90 -4.41 3.49 -0.89
N MET A 91 -5.13 2.55 -1.53
CA MET A 91 -5.05 1.11 -1.20
C MET A 91 -3.63 0.57 -1.38
N ASN A 92 -2.95 0.94 -2.47
CA ASN A 92 -1.59 0.49 -2.74
C ASN A 92 -0.59 1.02 -1.69
N TYR A 93 -0.65 2.30 -1.35
CA TYR A 93 0.23 2.85 -0.32
C TYR A 93 -0.13 2.40 1.09
N LEU A 94 -1.41 2.19 1.40
CA LEU A 94 -1.83 1.61 2.66
C LEU A 94 -1.24 0.19 2.82
N ALA A 95 -1.31 -0.63 1.77
CA ALA A 95 -0.69 -1.95 1.79
C ALA A 95 0.83 -1.89 2.00
N LEU A 96 1.55 -0.98 1.32
CA LEU A 96 2.99 -0.76 1.51
C LEU A 96 3.34 -0.18 2.90
N MET A 97 2.44 0.60 3.50
CA MET A 97 2.56 1.11 4.86
C MET A 97 2.46 -0.04 5.86
N ASP A 98 1.48 -0.94 5.67
CA ASP A 98 1.14 -2.04 6.57
C ASP A 98 1.94 -3.32 6.32
N GLY A 99 2.88 -3.29 5.38
CA GLY A 99 3.98 -4.24 5.31
C GLY A 99 4.21 -4.90 3.96
N ALA A 100 3.32 -4.69 2.98
CA ALA A 100 3.44 -5.34 1.68
C ALA A 100 4.83 -5.12 1.06
N LYS A 101 5.45 -6.20 0.57
CA LYS A 101 6.78 -6.20 -0.06
C LYS A 101 6.73 -6.44 -1.57
N GLY A 102 5.53 -6.58 -2.12
CA GLY A 102 5.27 -6.68 -3.54
C GLY A 102 3.81 -6.33 -3.82
N LEU A 103 3.56 -5.94 -5.05
CA LEU A 103 2.25 -5.51 -5.53
C LEU A 103 1.93 -6.26 -6.82
N LEU A 104 0.68 -6.68 -6.94
CA LEU A 104 0.07 -7.21 -8.15
C LEU A 104 -1.40 -6.77 -8.17
N TRP A 105 -2.06 -6.84 -9.33
CA TRP A 105 -3.39 -6.27 -9.48
C TRP A 105 -4.34 -7.19 -10.22
N TYR A 106 -5.55 -7.28 -9.69
CA TYR A 106 -6.66 -7.95 -10.32
C TYR A 106 -7.70 -6.90 -10.69
N ALA A 107 -8.09 -6.71 -11.94
CA ALA A 107 -7.50 -7.28 -13.14
C ALA A 107 -7.48 -6.24 -14.25
N MET A 108 -6.43 -6.27 -15.07
CA MET A 108 -6.32 -5.40 -16.25
C MET A 108 -7.34 -5.77 -17.34
N ASN A 109 -7.77 -7.03 -17.38
CA ASN A 109 -8.83 -7.53 -18.25
C ASN A 109 -9.81 -8.36 -17.42
N TRP A 110 -11.10 -8.03 -17.49
CA TRP A 110 -12.14 -8.69 -16.70
C TRP A 110 -13.45 -8.78 -17.49
N TYR A 111 -14.07 -9.97 -17.52
CA TYR A 111 -15.25 -10.27 -18.35
C TYR A 111 -15.14 -9.80 -19.81
N GLY A 112 -13.97 -9.97 -20.43
CA GLY A 112 -13.75 -9.64 -21.84
C GLY A 112 -13.65 -8.14 -22.13
N LYS A 113 -13.51 -7.31 -21.11
CA LYS A 113 -13.31 -5.87 -21.25
C LYS A 113 -11.98 -5.46 -20.62
N SER A 114 -11.21 -4.63 -21.31
CA SER A 114 -9.98 -4.06 -20.78
C SER A 114 -10.30 -2.93 -19.80
N LEU A 115 -9.41 -2.70 -18.82
CA LEU A 115 -9.56 -1.57 -17.92
C LEU A 115 -9.33 -0.24 -18.63
N GLU A 116 -8.38 -0.21 -19.58
CA GLU A 116 -8.07 0.95 -20.41
C GLU A 116 -9.31 1.50 -21.12
N ASP A 117 -10.14 0.62 -21.70
CA ASP A 117 -11.37 1.02 -22.37
C ASP A 117 -12.48 1.44 -21.38
N GLN A 118 -12.57 0.74 -20.24
CA GLN A 118 -13.68 0.94 -19.29
C GLN A 118 -13.47 2.13 -18.36
N ALA A 119 -12.22 2.42 -18.02
CA ALA A 119 -11.83 3.41 -17.02
C ALA A 119 -10.46 4.01 -17.37
N PRO A 120 -10.36 4.76 -18.50
CA PRO A 120 -9.09 5.31 -18.97
C PRO A 120 -8.41 6.22 -17.95
N GLU A 121 -9.18 6.98 -17.17
CA GLU A 121 -8.63 7.82 -16.09
C GLU A 121 -7.97 6.99 -14.99
N LEU A 122 -8.61 5.91 -14.54
CA LEU A 122 -8.03 4.98 -13.57
C LEU A 122 -6.79 4.28 -14.15
N TRP A 123 -6.84 3.89 -15.42
CA TRP A 123 -5.71 3.27 -16.11
C TRP A 123 -4.49 4.19 -16.14
N GLU A 124 -4.64 5.43 -16.60
CA GLU A 124 -3.56 6.42 -16.62
C GLU A 124 -3.04 6.72 -15.21
N ALA A 125 -3.94 6.88 -14.24
CA ALA A 125 -3.54 7.07 -12.84
C ALA A 125 -2.76 5.87 -12.28
N HIS A 126 -3.15 4.65 -12.66
CA HIS A 126 -2.47 3.43 -12.25
C HIS A 126 -1.09 3.28 -12.88
N LEU A 127 -0.91 3.64 -14.15
CA LEU A 127 0.41 3.68 -14.80
C LEU A 127 1.34 4.68 -14.10
N ASN A 128 0.83 5.88 -13.79
CA ASN A 128 1.59 6.89 -13.05
C ASN A 128 1.95 6.41 -11.63
N LEU A 129 1.03 5.73 -10.94
CA LEU A 129 1.28 5.12 -9.64
C LEU A 129 2.41 4.08 -9.70
N ILE A 130 2.44 3.21 -10.71
CA ILE A 130 3.50 2.23 -10.87
C ILE A 130 4.86 2.92 -11.05
N LEU A 131 4.92 3.97 -11.87
CA LEU A 131 6.16 4.75 -12.08
C LEU A 131 6.61 5.45 -10.79
N GLU A 132 5.67 6.04 -10.04
CA GLU A 132 5.93 6.67 -8.75
C GLU A 132 6.50 5.65 -7.74
N ILE A 133 5.84 4.51 -7.56
CA ILE A 133 6.28 3.44 -6.66
C ILE A 133 7.65 2.91 -7.07
N LYS A 134 7.88 2.71 -8.38
CA LYS A 134 9.17 2.26 -8.91
C LYS A 134 10.30 3.26 -8.60
N SER A 135 10.03 4.56 -8.70
CA SER A 135 11.02 5.59 -8.33
C SER A 135 11.37 5.57 -6.83
N LEU A 136 10.49 5.01 -5.99
CA LEU A 136 10.61 4.92 -4.53
C LEU A 136 10.90 3.50 -4.03
N GLU A 137 11.11 2.53 -4.93
CA GLU A 137 11.19 1.10 -4.59
C GLU A 137 12.19 0.81 -3.46
N ARG A 138 13.34 1.51 -3.47
CA ARG A 138 14.42 1.42 -2.48
C ARG A 138 13.98 1.65 -1.03
N PHE A 139 12.92 2.43 -0.81
CA PHE A 139 12.36 2.65 0.53
C PHE A 139 11.45 1.51 0.97
N PHE A 140 10.77 0.85 0.03
CA PHE A 140 9.81 -0.22 0.32
C PHE A 140 10.49 -1.59 0.45
N ILE A 141 11.57 -1.83 -0.31
CA ILE A 141 12.39 -3.04 -0.20
C ILE A 141 13.43 -2.99 0.94
N ALA A 142 13.64 -1.82 1.54
CA ALA A 142 14.53 -1.71 2.70
C ALA A 142 14.09 -2.66 3.84
N PRO A 143 15.02 -3.18 4.65
CA PRO A 143 14.69 -4.05 5.77
C PRO A 143 13.69 -3.41 6.75
N GLY A 144 12.73 -4.20 7.23
CA GLY A 144 11.66 -3.75 8.12
C GLY A 144 10.52 -3.00 7.42
N PHE A 145 9.56 -2.52 8.20
CA PHE A 145 8.36 -1.81 7.69
C PHE A 145 8.47 -0.28 7.79
N GLY A 146 9.56 0.21 8.39
CA GLY A 146 9.74 1.61 8.77
C GLY A 146 9.40 1.84 10.24
N LYS A 147 9.40 3.10 10.65
CA LYS A 147 9.07 3.55 12.00
C LYS A 147 7.78 4.35 11.98
N GLU A 148 6.77 3.90 12.70
CA GLU A 148 5.54 4.67 12.90
C GLU A 148 5.84 6.01 13.58
N LEU A 149 5.25 7.07 13.04
CA LEU A 149 5.34 8.42 13.56
C LEU A 149 4.06 8.78 14.30
N LYS A 150 4.21 9.35 15.51
CA LYS A 150 3.08 9.86 16.30
C LYS A 150 2.61 11.19 15.72
N VAL A 151 1.71 11.11 14.75
CA VAL A 151 1.08 12.28 14.14
C VAL A 151 0.09 12.91 15.13
N LYS A 152 0.06 14.24 15.19
CA LYS A 152 -1.03 14.97 15.84
C LYS A 152 -1.97 15.46 14.75
N ASP A 153 -3.21 15.01 14.77
CA ASP A 153 -4.26 15.51 13.91
C ASP A 153 -5.60 15.56 14.70
N PRO A 154 -6.52 16.48 14.39
CA PRO A 154 -7.76 16.66 15.17
C PRO A 154 -8.68 15.44 15.23
N HIS A 155 -8.60 14.55 14.24
CA HIS A 155 -9.51 13.42 14.08
C HIS A 155 -8.86 12.06 14.39
N GLY A 156 -7.54 12.01 14.56
CA GLY A 156 -6.79 10.76 14.76
C GLY A 156 -6.79 9.84 13.53
N VAL A 157 -6.96 10.42 12.33
CA VAL A 157 -7.12 9.67 11.07
C VAL A 157 -5.87 9.70 10.19
N ILE A 158 -4.84 10.46 10.57
CA ILE A 158 -3.61 10.53 9.80
C ILE A 158 -2.61 9.49 10.32
N ARG A 159 -2.21 8.59 9.42
CA ARG A 159 -1.16 7.60 9.68
C ARG A 159 0.09 8.02 8.95
N ALA A 160 1.26 7.85 9.58
CA ALA A 160 2.54 8.13 8.93
C ALA A 160 3.66 7.19 9.38
N ASN A 161 4.43 6.69 8.42
CA ASN A 161 5.61 5.86 8.64
C ASN A 161 6.85 6.51 8.03
N LEU A 162 7.94 6.56 8.79
CA LEU A 162 9.27 6.92 8.31
C LEU A 162 9.98 5.67 7.78
N LYS A 163 10.28 5.66 6.49
CA LYS A 163 11.13 4.66 5.83
C LYS A 163 12.52 5.25 5.59
N ALA A 164 13.56 4.45 5.81
CA ALA A 164 14.94 4.86 5.61
C ALA A 164 15.70 3.83 4.77
N THR A 165 16.48 4.29 3.80
CA THR A 165 17.37 3.39 3.03
C THR A 165 18.66 3.13 3.82
N PRO A 166 19.41 2.05 3.49
CA PRO A 166 20.75 1.83 4.07
C PRO A 166 21.73 2.98 3.83
N LYS A 167 21.46 3.84 2.83
CA LYS A 167 22.25 5.04 2.51
C LYS A 167 21.82 6.28 3.32
N GLY A 168 20.83 6.15 4.21
CA GLY A 168 20.36 7.23 5.07
C GLY A 168 19.34 8.17 4.41
N GLU A 169 18.85 7.87 3.20
CA GLU A 169 17.73 8.62 2.61
C GLU A 169 16.46 8.34 3.40
N ARG A 170 15.59 9.34 3.53
CA ARG A 170 14.39 9.27 4.38
C ARG A 170 13.14 9.66 3.61
N LEU A 171 12.14 8.81 3.67
CA LEU A 171 10.82 9.01 3.10
C LEU A 171 9.78 8.91 4.23
N ILE A 172 8.95 9.93 4.39
CA ILE A 172 7.71 9.79 5.18
C ILE A 172 6.60 9.44 4.21
N LEU A 173 5.98 8.27 4.40
CA LEU A 173 4.71 7.93 3.79
C LEU A 173 3.61 8.29 4.79
N ALA A 174 2.76 9.26 4.45
CA ALA A 174 1.62 9.67 5.26
C ALA A 174 0.33 9.57 4.46
N LEU A 175 -0.75 9.13 5.11
CA LEU A 175 -2.06 8.97 4.50
C LEU A 175 -3.18 9.34 5.46
N ASN A 176 -4.32 9.76 4.89
CA ASN A 176 -5.57 9.95 5.61
C ASN A 176 -6.45 8.71 5.47
N SER A 177 -6.65 7.97 6.57
CA SER A 177 -7.47 6.76 6.57
C SER A 177 -8.99 7.02 6.61
N SER A 178 -9.41 8.29 6.61
CA SER A 178 -10.82 8.65 6.50
C SER A 178 -11.29 8.71 5.05
N THR A 179 -12.49 8.21 4.80
CA THR A 179 -13.21 8.34 3.52
C THR A 179 -14.03 9.63 3.43
N GLU A 180 -14.14 10.40 4.51
CA GLU A 180 -15.08 11.53 4.60
C GLU A 180 -14.43 12.81 5.15
N SER A 181 -13.54 12.68 6.13
CA SER A 181 -12.99 13.81 6.86
C SER A 181 -11.62 14.21 6.34
N ARG A 182 -11.48 15.48 5.96
CA ARG A 182 -10.17 16.11 5.83
C ARG A 182 -9.54 16.31 7.22
N SER A 183 -8.21 16.36 7.29
CA SER A 183 -7.49 16.63 8.54
C SER A 183 -6.21 17.44 8.29
N GLU A 184 -5.76 18.17 9.31
CA GLU A 184 -4.45 18.82 9.32
C GLU A 184 -3.51 18.01 10.22
N ALA A 185 -2.35 17.63 9.68
CA ALA A 185 -1.39 16.79 10.36
C ALA A 185 -0.19 17.60 10.84
N VAL A 186 0.29 17.28 12.05
CA VAL A 186 1.61 17.67 12.53
C VAL A 186 2.44 16.41 12.71
N ILE A 187 3.42 16.22 11.84
CA ILE A 187 4.25 15.02 11.74
C ILE A 187 5.64 15.31 12.35
N PRO A 188 6.07 14.61 13.40
CA PRO A 188 7.39 14.81 13.99
C PRO A 188 8.49 14.25 13.09
N VAL A 189 9.43 15.09 12.67
CA VAL A 189 10.58 14.69 11.85
C VAL A 189 11.73 15.69 11.95
N GLN A 190 12.96 15.18 11.94
CA GLN A 190 14.18 16.00 11.88
C GLN A 190 14.55 16.31 10.43
N GLY A 191 14.97 17.53 10.13
CA GLY A 191 15.32 17.97 8.78
C GLY A 191 15.03 19.45 8.62
N ASN A 192 15.28 19.97 7.43
CA ASN A 192 15.03 21.38 7.12
C ASN A 192 13.81 21.55 6.21
N THR A 193 13.63 20.62 5.28
CA THR A 193 12.54 20.65 4.31
C THR A 193 12.21 19.25 3.84
N ALA A 194 11.02 19.06 3.29
CA ALA A 194 10.68 17.86 2.56
C ALA A 194 10.07 18.17 1.21
N GLU A 195 10.55 17.49 0.18
CA GLU A 195 9.95 17.48 -1.16
C GLU A 195 8.75 16.54 -1.15
N VAL A 196 7.61 16.99 -1.68
CA VAL A 196 6.41 16.16 -1.80
C VAL A 196 6.38 15.54 -3.18
N VAL A 197 6.63 14.23 -3.23
CA VAL A 197 6.76 13.48 -4.48
C VAL A 197 5.45 13.55 -5.26
N GLY A 198 5.54 13.94 -6.53
CA GLY A 198 4.40 14.03 -7.44
C GLY A 198 3.57 15.31 -7.33
N GLU A 199 3.85 16.21 -6.37
CA GLU A 199 3.01 17.38 -6.09
C GLU A 199 3.69 18.73 -6.41
N ASN A 200 4.90 18.71 -6.96
CA ASN A 200 5.67 19.90 -7.34
C ASN A 200 5.71 20.99 -6.25
N ARG A 201 5.87 20.56 -4.99
CA ARG A 201 5.94 21.44 -3.83
C ARG A 201 6.91 20.90 -2.79
N THR A 202 7.36 21.79 -1.93
CA THR A 202 8.16 21.47 -0.74
C THR A 202 7.47 21.98 0.51
N VAL A 203 7.61 21.27 1.63
CA VAL A 203 7.08 21.66 2.93
C VAL A 203 8.24 21.92 3.88
N PRO A 204 8.30 23.10 4.55
CA PRO A 204 9.34 23.38 5.53
C PRO A 204 9.18 22.49 6.77
N ILE A 205 10.30 22.13 7.39
CA ILE A 205 10.31 21.45 8.68
C ILE A 205 10.75 22.46 9.74
N GLU A 206 9.81 22.85 10.58
CA GLU A 206 10.01 23.89 11.59
C GLU A 206 9.86 23.29 12.98
N ALA A 207 10.82 23.61 13.86
CA ALA A 207 10.88 23.10 15.23
C ALA A 207 10.73 21.56 15.31
N GLY A 208 11.29 20.83 14.32
CA GLY A 208 11.24 19.37 14.27
C GLY A 208 9.88 18.79 13.86
N THR A 209 9.04 19.57 13.18
CA THR A 209 7.73 19.13 12.71
C THR A 209 7.47 19.57 11.27
N LEU A 210 6.81 18.68 10.51
CA LEU A 210 6.21 18.97 9.21
C LEU A 210 4.70 19.13 9.42
N LYS A 211 4.11 20.17 8.83
CA LYS A 211 2.67 20.41 8.87
C LYS A 211 2.08 20.35 7.48
N ASP A 212 0.98 19.63 7.29
CA ASP A 212 0.32 19.56 6.00
C ASP A 212 -1.18 19.25 6.12
N ARG A 213 -1.92 19.48 5.05
CA ARG A 213 -3.36 19.23 4.97
C ARG A 213 -3.64 18.02 4.10
N PHE A 214 -4.50 17.13 4.59
CA PHE A 214 -4.88 15.90 3.92
C PHE A 214 -6.38 15.89 3.64
N GLU A 215 -6.74 15.73 2.37
CA GLU A 215 -8.12 15.39 1.97
C GLU A 215 -8.43 13.92 2.32
N PRO A 216 -9.71 13.49 2.32
CA PRO A 216 -10.05 12.08 2.49
C PRO A 216 -9.28 11.18 1.51
N LEU A 217 -8.75 10.06 2.01
CA LEU A 217 -7.93 9.09 1.26
C LEU A 217 -6.66 9.65 0.59
N SER A 218 -6.30 10.91 0.85
CA SER A 218 -5.07 11.47 0.29
C SER A 218 -3.82 10.78 0.87
N VAL A 219 -2.78 10.69 0.05
CA VAL A 219 -1.48 10.13 0.41
C VAL A 219 -0.41 11.15 0.02
N HIS A 220 0.46 11.50 0.95
CA HIS A 220 1.60 12.38 0.73
C HIS A 220 2.90 11.64 1.03
N LEU A 221 3.89 11.83 0.15
CA LEU A 221 5.18 11.15 0.16
C LEU A 221 6.27 12.20 0.30
N TYR A 222 6.87 12.30 1.48
CA TYR A 222 7.81 13.37 1.81
C TYR A 222 9.25 12.85 1.77
N LEU A 223 10.04 13.26 0.78
CA LEU A 223 11.48 13.04 0.77
C LEU A 223 12.15 14.10 1.64
N VAL A 224 12.62 13.67 2.82
CA VAL A 224 13.16 14.56 3.85
C VAL A 224 14.61 14.91 3.53
N ARG A 225 14.93 16.21 3.57
CA ARG A 225 16.27 16.77 3.40
C ARG A 225 16.79 17.36 4.72
#